data_AF-A0A6B2LT32-F1
#
_entry.id   AF-A0A6B2LT32-F1
#
_cell.length_a   1.000
_cell.length_b   1.000
_cell.length_c   1.000
_cell.angle_alpha   90.00
_cell.angle_beta   90.00
_cell.angle_gamma   90.00
#
_symmetry.space_group_name_H-M   'P 1'
#
loop_
_entity.id
_entity.type
_entity.pdbx_description
1 polymer ?
#
loop_
_entity_poly.entity_id
_entity_poly.type
_entity_poly.pdbx_seq_one_letter_code
_entity_poly.pdbx_strand_id
1 'polypeptide(L)'
;MYRWDGSSKEWKERGHGPLRIFINNAGKPQLLMRRDIVLNLCANHILMPTMELSILAQNPKVFVWRVLGDYIKEGEPSNEIFSIKFASIEAAENFREAFNA
;
A
#
# COMPACT_ATOMS: atom_id res chain seq x y z
N MET A 1 5.46 2.31 5.37
CA MET A 1 4.60 2.86 4.30
C MET A 1 4.55 4.36 4.44
N TYR A 2 4.69 5.05 3.32
CA TYR A 2 4.59 6.49 3.18
C TYR A 2 3.40 6.84 2.29
N ARG A 3 2.85 8.03 2.47
CA ARG A 3 1.91 8.66 1.55
C ARG A 3 2.51 9.92 0.96
N TRP A 4 2.18 10.23 -0.28
CA TRP A 4 2.52 11.51 -0.88
C TRP A 4 1.58 12.59 -0.36
N ASP A 5 2.14 13.68 0.16
CA ASP A 5 1.38 14.89 0.47
C ASP A 5 1.48 15.86 -0.72
N GLY A 6 0.37 16.05 -1.44
CA GLY A 6 0.32 16.93 -2.61
C GLY A 6 0.50 18.41 -2.26
N SER A 7 0.18 18.82 -1.04
CA SER A 7 0.29 20.22 -0.61
C SER A 7 1.73 20.60 -0.30
N SER A 8 2.45 19.75 0.45
CA SER A 8 3.87 20.00 0.76
C SER A 8 4.84 19.38 -0.24
N LYS A 9 4.34 18.60 -1.22
CA LYS A 9 5.15 17.89 -2.23
C LYS A 9 6.22 17.01 -1.59
N GLU A 10 5.85 16.25 -0.57
CA GLU A 10 6.78 15.39 0.17
C GLU A 10 6.15 14.04 0.55
N TRP A 11 7.01 13.06 0.85
CA TRP A 11 6.59 11.78 1.41
C TRP A 11 6.44 11.89 2.93
N LYS A 12 5.24 11.59 3.44
CA LYS A 12 4.95 11.54 4.88
C LYS A 12 4.79 10.10 5.34
N GLU A 13 5.40 9.76 6.47
CA GLU A 13 5.23 8.42 7.04
C GLU A 13 3.77 8.18 7.42
N ARG A 14 3.22 7.03 6.99
CA ARG A 14 1.84 6.61 7.27
C ARG A 14 1.77 5.47 8.27
N GLY A 15 2.77 4.60 8.31
CA GLY A 15 2.88 3.53 9.29
C GLY A 15 3.95 2.51 8.96
N HIS A 16 4.48 1.87 9.99
CA HIS A 16 5.36 0.72 9.92
C HIS A 16 4.63 -0.50 10.50
N GLY A 17 4.77 -1.66 9.85
CA GLY A 17 4.19 -2.91 10.33
C GLY A 17 3.83 -3.88 9.22
N PRO A 18 3.10 -4.96 9.53
CA PRO A 18 2.81 -6.02 8.59
C PRO A 18 1.80 -5.57 7.52
N LEU A 19 2.09 -5.96 6.28
CA LEU A 19 1.22 -5.82 5.12
C LEU A 19 0.79 -7.20 4.64
N ARG A 20 -0.48 -7.36 4.27
CA ARG A 20 -1.02 -8.57 3.66
C ARG A 20 -1.92 -8.24 2.48
N ILE A 21 -1.84 -9.07 1.45
CA ILE A 21 -2.82 -9.13 0.36
C ILE A 21 -3.59 -10.44 0.53
N PHE A 22 -4.92 -10.37 0.48
CA PHE A 22 -5.80 -11.52 0.65
C PHE A 22 -7.10 -11.34 -0.13
N ILE A 23 -7.82 -12.42 -0.39
CA ILE A 23 -9.16 -12.36 -0.98
C ILE A 23 -10.16 -12.08 0.13
N ASN A 24 -10.90 -10.98 0.03
CA ASN A 24 -11.91 -10.61 1.02
C ASN A 24 -13.20 -11.44 0.88
N ASN A 25 -14.15 -11.24 1.79
CA ASN A 25 -15.43 -11.96 1.79
C ASN A 25 -16.27 -11.75 0.52
N ALA A 26 -15.99 -10.71 -0.27
CA ALA A 26 -16.62 -10.43 -1.55
C ALA A 26 -15.87 -11.03 -2.75
N GLY A 27 -14.85 -11.85 -2.51
CA GLY A 27 -14.04 -12.49 -3.56
C GLY A 27 -13.05 -11.54 -4.25
N LYS A 28 -12.75 -10.37 -3.66
CA LYS A 28 -11.87 -9.36 -4.27
C LYS A 28 -10.51 -9.32 -3.58
N PRO A 29 -9.40 -9.19 -4.32
CA PRO A 29 -8.07 -8.99 -3.72
C PRO A 29 -8.03 -7.66 -2.98
N GLN A 30 -7.59 -7.70 -1.73
CA GLN A 30 -7.56 -6.56 -0.83
C GLN A 30 -6.21 -6.49 -0.14
N LEU A 31 -5.63 -5.29 -0.13
CA LEU A 31 -4.42 -4.95 0.60
C LEU A 31 -4.81 -4.36 1.94
N LEU A 32 -4.22 -4.90 3.01
CA LEU A 32 -4.36 -4.40 4.36
C LEU A 32 -3.00 -4.27 5.03
N MET A 33 -2.77 -3.13 5.66
CA MET A 33 -1.58 -2.86 6.46
C MET A 33 -1.98 -2.26 7.80
N ARG A 34 -1.37 -2.75 8.88
CA ARG A 34 -1.56 -2.27 10.25
C ARG A 34 -0.24 -1.75 10.82
N ARG A 35 -0.35 -0.78 11.72
CA ARG A 35 0.80 -0.28 12.48
C ARG A 35 1.23 -1.29 13.53
N ASP A 36 2.53 -1.37 13.77
CA ASP A 36 3.08 -2.08 14.92
C ASP A 36 2.56 -1.44 16.22
N ILE A 37 2.44 -2.26 17.27
CA ILE A 37 2.00 -1.91 18.63
C ILE A 37 0.53 -1.46 18.71
N VAL A 38 0.16 -0.38 18.01
CA VAL A 38 -1.17 0.24 18.08
C VAL A 38 -2.20 -0.53 17.25
N LEU A 39 -1.76 -1.35 16.29
CA LEU A 39 -2.58 -2.24 15.44
C LEU A 39 -3.67 -1.54 14.60
N ASN A 40 -3.71 -0.20 14.61
CA ASN A 40 -4.60 0.60 13.76
C ASN A 40 -4.25 0.44 12.27
N LEU A 41 -5.26 0.56 11.41
CA LEU A 41 -5.10 0.50 9.96
C LEU A 41 -4.28 1.69 9.47
N CYS A 42 -3.33 1.43 8.57
CA CYS A 42 -2.64 2.46 7.81
C CYS A 42 -2.83 2.33 6.31
N ALA A 43 -3.29 1.18 5.80
CA ALA A 43 -3.83 1.05 4.45
C ALA A 43 -4.86 -0.07 4.43
N ASN A 44 -5.92 0.13 3.65
CA ASN A 44 -7.01 -0.83 3.48
C ASN A 44 -7.77 -0.52 2.19
N HIS A 45 -7.43 -1.19 1.09
CA HIS A 45 -8.05 -0.95 -0.22
C HIS A 45 -8.10 -2.22 -1.08
N ILE A 46 -9.08 -2.26 -1.98
CA ILE A 46 -9.18 -3.29 -3.01
C ILE A 46 -8.09 -3.03 -4.06
N LEU A 47 -7.39 -4.08 -4.47
CA LEU A 47 -6.50 -4.03 -5.61
C LEU A 47 -7.34 -4.08 -6.89
N MET A 48 -7.28 -3.00 -7.67
CA MET A 48 -7.98 -2.95 -8.96
C MET A 48 -7.03 -3.35 -10.08
N PRO A 49 -7.51 -4.02 -11.14
CA PRO A 49 -6.67 -4.40 -12.29
C PRO A 49 -6.00 -3.21 -13.00
N THR A 50 -6.52 -2.00 -12.80
CA THR A 50 -5.98 -0.74 -13.36
C THR A 50 -4.90 -0.10 -12.49
N MET A 51 -4.59 -0.67 -11.32
CA MET A 51 -3.51 -0.18 -10.47
C MET A 51 -2.17 -0.67 -11.00
N GLU A 52 -1.17 0.22 -10.99
CA GLU A 52 0.18 -0.10 -11.45
C GLU A 52 1.20 0.15 -10.33
N LEU A 53 2.14 -0.78 -10.17
CA LEU A 53 3.33 -0.61 -9.33
C LEU A 53 4.46 0.01 -10.14
N SER A 54 5.00 1.12 -9.66
CA SER A 54 6.20 1.77 -10.19
C SER A 54 7.37 1.62 -9.22
N ILE A 55 8.56 1.35 -9.75
CA ILE A 55 9.80 1.33 -8.94
C ILE A 55 10.26 2.77 -8.72
N LEU A 56 10.57 3.13 -7.47
CA LEU A 56 11.06 4.47 -7.14
C LEU A 56 12.59 4.51 -7.14
N ALA A 57 13.17 5.52 -7.81
CA ALA A 57 14.61 5.80 -7.82
C ALA A 57 15.48 4.60 -8.18
N GLN A 58 14.99 3.72 -9.08
CA GLN A 58 15.67 2.48 -9.50
C GLN A 58 16.00 1.54 -8.32
N ASN A 59 15.32 1.68 -7.18
CA ASN A 59 15.50 0.82 -6.03
C ASN A 59 14.47 -0.32 -6.06
N PRO A 60 14.89 -1.57 -6.35
CA PRO A 60 13.96 -2.71 -6.50
C PRO A 60 13.24 -3.07 -5.19
N LYS A 61 13.63 -2.50 -4.05
CA LYS A 61 12.94 -2.70 -2.77
C LYS A 61 11.83 -1.69 -2.52
N VAL A 62 11.62 -0.73 -3.42
CA VAL A 62 10.69 0.39 -3.21
C VAL A 62 9.68 0.47 -4.35
N PHE A 63 8.41 0.29 -4.00
CA PHE A 63 7.31 0.50 -4.94
C PHE A 63 6.47 1.71 -4.58
N VAL A 64 5.83 2.25 -5.61
CA VAL A 64 4.85 3.33 -5.55
C VAL A 64 3.63 2.93 -6.36
N TRP A 65 2.43 3.19 -5.83
CA TRP A 65 1.17 3.01 -6.56
C TRP A 65 0.13 4.04 -6.11
N ARG A 66 -0.87 4.26 -6.98
CA ARG A 66 -1.98 5.17 -6.71
C ARG A 66 -3.24 4.38 -6.35
N VAL A 67 -3.98 4.90 -5.39
CA VAL A 67 -5.21 4.31 -4.86
C VAL A 67 -6.31 5.36 -4.89
N LEU A 68 -7.49 5.01 -5.40
CA LEU A 68 -8.65 5.92 -5.49
C LEU A 68 -9.65 5.75 -4.33
N GLY A 69 -9.43 4.79 -3.44
CA GLY A 69 -10.32 4.52 -2.32
C GLY A 69 -9.63 3.69 -1.25
N ASP A 70 -8.81 4.34 -0.43
CA ASP A 70 -8.23 3.75 0.78
C ASP A 70 -9.14 4.02 1.99
N TYR A 71 -9.59 2.95 2.64
CA TYR A 71 -10.60 2.93 3.70
C TYR A 71 -9.97 2.61 5.06
N ILE A 72 -9.17 3.54 5.58
CA ILE A 72 -8.59 3.44 6.94
C ILE A 72 -9.57 3.89 8.03
N LYS A 73 -10.63 4.63 7.65
CA LYS A 73 -11.75 5.03 8.49
C LYS A 73 -13.04 4.56 7.83
N GLU A 74 -14.00 4.15 8.63
CA GLU A 74 -15.28 3.66 8.13
C GLU A 74 -16.03 4.76 7.37
N GLY A 75 -16.52 4.43 6.16
CA GLY A 75 -17.30 5.35 5.33
C GLY A 75 -16.52 6.47 4.61
N GLU A 76 -15.21 6.61 4.86
CA GLU A 76 -14.40 7.72 4.31
C GLU A 76 -13.28 7.20 3.39
N PRO A 77 -13.55 6.98 2.08
CA PRO A 77 -12.49 6.67 1.13
C PRO A 77 -11.58 7.87 0.90
N SER A 78 -10.28 7.61 0.79
CA SER A 78 -9.28 8.61 0.45
C SER A 78 -8.50 8.24 -0.82
N ASN A 79 -8.23 9.26 -1.65
CA ASN A 79 -7.30 9.14 -2.78
C ASN A 79 -5.87 9.29 -2.26
N GLU A 80 -5.01 8.33 -2.56
CA GLU A 80 -3.67 8.27 -2.00
C GLU A 80 -2.65 7.85 -3.06
N ILE A 81 -1.42 8.29 -2.88
CA ILE A 81 -0.26 7.74 -3.58
C ILE A 81 0.64 7.16 -2.49
N PHE A 82 0.82 5.84 -2.52
CA PHE A 82 1.59 5.13 -1.51
C PHE A 82 3.00 4.86 -2.00
N SER A 83 3.94 4.85 -1.05
CA SER A 83 5.24 4.23 -1.23
C SER A 83 5.50 3.23 -0.11
N ILE A 84 6.09 2.09 -0.45
CA ILE A 84 6.53 1.10 0.51
C ILE A 84 7.96 0.67 0.20
N LYS A 85 8.75 0.49 1.26
CA LYS A 85 10.11 -0.05 1.19
C LYS A 85 10.13 -1.38 1.94
N PHE A 86 10.63 -2.41 1.28
CA PHE A 86 10.81 -3.74 1.85
C PHE A 86 12.22 -3.94 2.41
N ALA A 87 12.35 -4.86 3.36
CA ALA A 87 13.63 -5.20 3.98
C ALA A 87 14.58 -5.91 2.99
N SER A 88 14.03 -6.80 2.14
CA SER A 88 14.76 -7.55 1.12
C SER A 88 14.13 -7.37 -0.26
N ILE A 89 14.91 -7.67 -1.31
CA ILE A 89 14.41 -7.69 -2.69
C ILE A 89 13.40 -8.82 -2.87
N GLU A 90 13.65 -9.99 -2.26
CA GLU A 90 12.73 -11.12 -2.25
C GLU A 90 11.34 -10.74 -1.71
N ALA A 91 11.29 -10.01 -0.58
CA ALA A 91 10.02 -9.56 -0.02
C ALA A 91 9.31 -8.55 -0.94
N ALA A 92 10.06 -7.73 -1.67
CA ALA A 92 9.52 -6.82 -2.65
C ALA A 92 8.94 -7.59 -3.85
N GLU A 93 9.67 -8.55 -4.41
CA GLU A 93 9.19 -9.36 -5.53
C GLU A 93 7.95 -10.18 -5.16
N ASN A 94 7.93 -10.82 -3.99
CA ASN A 94 6.74 -11.53 -3.49
C ASN A 94 5.52 -10.60 -3.40
N PHE A 95 5.71 -9.36 -2.95
CA PHE A 95 4.65 -8.36 -2.94
C PHE A 95 4.22 -7.97 -4.35
N ARG A 96 5.16 -7.75 -5.27
CA ARG A 96 4.87 -7.38 -6.67
C ARG A 96 4.09 -8.48 -7.39
N GLU A 97 4.45 -9.74 -7.18
CA GLU A 97 3.72 -10.89 -7.72
C GLU A 97 2.31 -10.97 -7.14
N ALA A 98 2.16 -10.88 -5.81
CA ALA A 98 0.85 -10.90 -5.17
C ALA A 98 -0.04 -9.70 -5.54
N PHE A 99 0.55 -8.56 -5.86
CA PHE A 99 -0.19 -7.36 -6.29
C PHE A 99 -0.74 -7.51 -7.72
N ASN A 100 -0.02 -8.22 -8.59
CA ASN A 100 -0.36 -8.39 -10.01
C ASN A 100 -1.10 -9.71 -10.30
N ALA A 101 -1.38 -10.52 -9.29
CA ALA A 101 -2.09 -11.78 -9.39
C ALA A 101 -3.62 -11.57 -9.50
#